data_AF-A0AAW8NI80-F1
#
_entry.id   AF-A0AAW8NI80-F1
#
_cell.length_a   1.000
_cell.length_b   1.000
_cell.length_c   1.000
_cell.angle_alpha   90.00
_cell.angle_beta   90.00
_cell.angle_gamma   90.00
#
_symmetry.space_group_name_H-M   'P 1'
#
loop_
_entity.id
_entity.type
_entity.pdbx_description
1 polymer ?
#
loop_
_entity_poly.entity_id
_entity_poly.type
_entity_poly.pdbx_seq_one_letter_code
_entity_poly.pdbx_strand_id
1 'polypeptide(L)'
;MADAFAELCKREDKGEIKVRGYYTEPDSHMKIAGVTVRPDFFADLELVATSEQLRLWIEVDRDKENRPEIERKLRDYVAVYTGVTKDEIDPVPAVLFLADTDLGLVNLENYMHGKLGEYEHLFSVDHIEGFADRLK
;
A
#
# COMPACT_ATOMS: atom_id res chain seq x y z
N MET A 1 1.70 -10.09 -5.59
CA MET A 1 0.23 -10.06 -5.75
C MET A 1 -0.45 -11.26 -5.11
N ALA A 2 -0.29 -12.50 -5.61
CA ALA A 2 -1.00 -13.67 -5.07
C ALA A 2 -0.73 -13.92 -3.57
N ASP A 3 0.53 -13.78 -3.13
CA ASP A 3 0.90 -13.98 -1.72
C ASP A 3 0.28 -12.92 -0.82
N ALA A 4 0.29 -11.65 -1.25
CA ALA A 4 -0.33 -10.55 -0.51
C ALA A 4 -1.86 -10.75 -0.36
N PHE A 5 -2.52 -11.20 -1.43
CA PHE A 5 -3.95 -11.52 -1.38
C PHE A 5 -4.24 -12.73 -0.48
N ALA A 6 -3.39 -13.76 -0.51
CA ALA A 6 -3.53 -14.92 0.34
C ALA A 6 -3.46 -14.56 1.84
N GLU A 7 -2.59 -13.63 2.24
CA GLU A 7 -2.55 -13.14 3.62
C GLU A 7 -3.83 -12.41 4.03
N LEU A 8 -4.40 -11.59 3.14
CA LEU A 8 -5.69 -10.93 3.40
C LEU A 8 -6.82 -11.97 3.55
N CYS A 9 -6.87 -12.98 2.68
CA CYS A 9 -7.85 -14.07 2.79
C CYS A 9 -7.70 -14.84 4.12
N LYS A 10 -6.47 -15.15 4.55
CA LYS A 10 -6.24 -15.80 5.85
C LYS A 10 -6.81 -15.01 7.01
N ARG A 11 -6.70 -13.68 6.98
CA ARG A 11 -7.26 -12.82 8.05
C ARG A 11 -8.78 -12.65 7.92
N GLU A 12 -9.31 -12.62 6.70
CA GLU A 12 -10.75 -12.65 6.44
C GLU A 12 -11.39 -13.96 6.94
N ASP A 13 -10.73 -15.11 6.73
CA ASP A 13 -11.19 -16.43 7.19
C ASP A 13 -11.26 -16.51 8.73
N LYS A 14 -10.41 -15.74 9.44
CA LYS A 14 -10.49 -15.58 10.91
C LYS A 14 -11.67 -14.68 11.35
N GLY A 15 -12.35 -14.01 10.41
CA GLY A 15 -13.46 -13.09 10.67
C GLY A 15 -13.02 -11.73 11.22
N GLU A 16 -11.75 -11.37 11.07
CA GLU A 16 -11.19 -10.12 11.62
C GLU A 16 -11.30 -8.94 10.66
N ILE A 17 -11.28 -9.21 9.36
CA ILE A 17 -11.47 -8.24 8.29
C ILE A 17 -12.50 -8.75 7.28
N LYS A 18 -12.99 -7.86 6.42
CA LYS A 18 -13.69 -8.22 5.18
C LYS A 18 -13.04 -7.53 4.00
N VAL A 19 -12.80 -8.25 2.92
CA VAL A 19 -12.33 -7.69 1.66
C VAL A 19 -13.54 -7.16 0.89
N ARG A 20 -13.71 -5.84 0.85
CA ARG A 20 -14.83 -5.16 0.16
C ARG A 20 -14.58 -5.04 -1.34
N GLY A 21 -13.33 -4.92 -1.74
CA GLY A 21 -12.92 -4.90 -3.14
C GLY A 21 -11.41 -4.96 -3.28
N TYR A 22 -10.95 -5.38 -4.45
CA TYR A 22 -9.53 -5.36 -4.79
C TYR A 22 -9.34 -5.19 -6.29
N TYR A 23 -8.18 -4.65 -6.68
CA TYR A 23 -7.72 -4.57 -8.06
C TYR A 23 -6.25 -4.94 -8.13
N THR A 24 -5.84 -5.70 -9.14
CA THR A 24 -4.44 -5.96 -9.46
C THR A 24 -4.05 -5.21 -10.72
N GLU A 25 -2.77 -5.10 -11.04
CA GLU A 25 -2.36 -4.56 -12.33
C GLU A 25 -3.03 -5.32 -13.50
N PRO A 26 -3.44 -4.60 -14.58
CA PRO A 26 -3.32 -3.15 -14.78
C PRO A 26 -4.49 -2.33 -14.20
N ASP A 27 -5.51 -2.99 -13.66
CA ASP A 27 -6.77 -2.34 -13.21
C ASP A 27 -6.58 -1.51 -11.92
N SER A 28 -5.50 -1.77 -11.18
CA SER A 28 -5.07 -0.97 -10.04
C SER A 28 -4.46 0.38 -10.43
N HIS A 29 -4.12 0.61 -11.70
CA HIS A 29 -3.56 1.87 -12.16
C HIS A 29 -4.62 2.96 -12.26
N MET A 30 -4.31 4.16 -11.77
CA MET A 30 -5.26 5.26 -11.75
C MET A 30 -4.60 6.62 -11.94
N LYS A 31 -5.39 7.58 -12.43
CA LYS A 31 -5.00 8.97 -12.55
C LYS A 31 -5.81 9.81 -11.57
N ILE A 32 -5.14 10.38 -10.58
CA ILE A 32 -5.73 11.15 -9.48
C ILE A 32 -5.01 12.49 -9.39
N ALA A 33 -5.77 13.60 -9.29
CA ALA A 33 -5.21 14.96 -9.25
C ALA A 33 -4.18 15.24 -10.37
N GLY A 34 -4.38 14.64 -11.56
CA GLY A 34 -3.45 14.77 -12.69
C GLY A 34 -2.20 13.88 -12.64
N VAL A 35 -1.94 13.21 -11.51
CA VAL A 35 -0.81 12.29 -11.28
C VAL A 35 -1.25 10.86 -11.58
N THR A 36 -0.37 10.05 -12.17
CA THR A 36 -0.63 8.62 -12.40
C THR A 36 0.07 7.82 -11.32
N VAL A 37 -0.68 7.03 -10.55
CA VAL A 37 -0.13 6.04 -9.62
C VAL A 37 -0.42 4.64 -10.14
N ARG A 38 0.50 3.72 -9.86
CA ARG A 38 0.49 2.35 -10.38
C ARG A 38 0.84 1.37 -9.26
N PRO A 39 -0.05 1.21 -8.26
CA PRO A 39 0.14 0.19 -7.25
C PRO A 39 0.04 -1.19 -7.89
N ASP A 40 0.89 -2.12 -7.48
CA ASP A 40 0.77 -3.52 -7.92
C ASP A 40 -0.60 -4.12 -7.55
N PHE A 41 -1.15 -3.67 -6.41
CA PHE A 41 -2.39 -4.17 -5.85
C PHE A 41 -3.11 -3.08 -5.04
N PHE A 42 -4.42 -2.95 -5.23
CA PHE A 42 -5.30 -2.14 -4.39
C PHE A 42 -6.22 -3.04 -3.58
N ALA A 43 -6.43 -2.70 -2.31
CA ALA A 43 -7.40 -3.38 -1.45
C ALA A 43 -8.28 -2.37 -0.69
N ASP A 44 -9.58 -2.62 -0.68
CA ASP A 44 -10.56 -1.96 0.19
C ASP A 44 -11.02 -2.95 1.25
N LEU A 45 -10.71 -2.67 2.51
CA LEU A 45 -10.88 -3.56 3.64
C LEU A 45 -11.81 -2.93 4.67
N GLU A 46 -12.60 -3.76 5.34
CA GLU A 46 -13.33 -3.38 6.56
C GLU A 46 -12.74 -4.13 7.75
N LEU A 47 -12.34 -3.41 8.79
CA LEU A 47 -11.94 -3.98 10.06
C LEU A 47 -13.20 -4.35 10.86
N VAL A 48 -13.42 -5.63 11.13
CA VAL A 48 -14.68 -6.09 11.73
C VAL A 48 -14.87 -5.56 13.15
N ALA A 49 -13.78 -5.44 13.92
CA ALA A 49 -13.84 -4.99 15.31
C ALA A 49 -14.28 -3.53 15.46
N THR A 50 -13.89 -2.65 14.53
CA THR A 50 -14.17 -1.20 14.60
C THR A 50 -15.19 -0.73 13.56
N SER A 51 -15.51 -1.57 12.57
CA SER A 51 -16.25 -1.18 11.35
C SER A 51 -15.60 -0.04 10.57
N GLU A 52 -14.30 0.18 10.75
CA GLU A 52 -13.54 1.17 9.99
C GLU A 52 -13.14 0.63 8.62
N GLN A 53 -13.07 1.54 7.65
CA GLN A 53 -12.57 1.24 6.31
C GLN A 53 -11.08 1.55 6.22
N LEU A 54 -10.33 0.60 5.66
CA LEU A 54 -8.91 0.73 5.37
C LEU A 54 -8.69 0.46 3.88
N ARG A 55 -8.23 1.48 3.16
CA ARG A 55 -7.82 1.34 1.75
C ARG A 55 -6.31 1.31 1.66
N LEU A 56 -5.78 0.39 0.86
CA LEU A 56 -4.36 0.18 0.69
C LEU A 56 -3.96 0.22 -0.78
N TRP A 57 -2.91 0.97 -1.08
CA TRP A 57 -2.08 0.81 -2.27
C TRP A 57 -0.87 -0.04 -1.88
N ILE A 58 -0.78 -1.25 -2.42
CA ILE A 58 0.21 -2.25 -2.05
C ILE A 58 1.21 -2.39 -3.19
N GLU A 59 2.49 -2.22 -2.86
CA GLU A 59 3.64 -2.41 -3.73
C GLU A 59 4.37 -3.67 -3.29
N VAL A 60 4.61 -4.62 -4.18
CA VAL A 60 5.24 -5.91 -3.85
C VAL A 60 6.64 -5.97 -4.46
N ASP A 61 7.64 -5.59 -3.67
CA ASP A 61 9.04 -5.65 -4.09
C ASP A 61 9.62 -7.05 -3.84
N ARG A 62 9.87 -7.76 -4.94
CA ARG A 62 10.52 -9.08 -4.95
C ARG A 62 12.02 -8.99 -5.27
N ASP A 63 12.68 -7.97 -4.72
CA ASP A 63 14.08 -7.61 -4.98
C ASP A 63 14.37 -7.30 -6.45
N LYS A 64 13.37 -6.76 -7.16
CA LYS A 64 13.47 -6.45 -8.60
C LYS A 64 13.52 -4.96 -8.88
N GLU A 65 12.94 -4.16 -7.99
CA GLU A 65 12.91 -2.72 -8.17
C GLU A 65 14.21 -2.10 -7.67
N ASN A 66 14.78 -1.20 -8.45
CA ASN A 66 15.95 -0.46 -8.04
C ASN A 66 15.55 0.84 -7.34
N ARG A 67 16.48 1.41 -6.56
CA ARG A 67 16.27 2.65 -5.82
C ARG A 67 15.61 3.79 -6.64
N PRO A 68 16.03 4.10 -7.89
CA PRO A 68 15.37 5.10 -8.72
C PRO A 68 13.87 4.85 -8.96
N GLU A 69 13.47 3.59 -9.09
CA GLU A 69 12.08 3.19 -9.31
C GLU A 69 11.22 3.39 -8.06
N ILE A 70 11.72 2.95 -6.90
CA ILE A 70 11.05 3.19 -5.60
C ILE A 70 10.94 4.69 -5.34
N GLU A 71 12.01 5.46 -5.53
CA GLU A 71 11.97 6.91 -5.35
C GLU A 71 10.99 7.61 -6.30
N ARG A 72 10.79 7.09 -7.51
CA ARG A 72 9.76 7.59 -8.42
C ARG A 72 8.37 7.30 -7.86
N LYS A 73 8.08 6.06 -7.46
CA LYS A 73 6.80 5.67 -6.86
C LYS A 73 6.46 6.55 -5.65
N LEU A 74 7.41 6.75 -4.74
CA LEU A 74 7.23 7.62 -3.57
C LEU A 74 6.87 9.06 -3.96
N ARG A 75 7.55 9.63 -4.97
CA ARG A 75 7.21 10.98 -5.47
C ARG A 75 5.80 11.04 -6.07
N ASP A 76 5.41 10.02 -6.83
CA ASP A 76 4.09 9.97 -7.46
C ASP A 76 2.99 9.89 -6.40
N TYR A 77 3.15 9.07 -5.36
CA TYR A 77 2.21 9.00 -4.23
C TYR A 77 2.13 10.30 -3.44
N VAL A 78 3.27 10.91 -3.09
CA VAL A 78 3.30 12.21 -2.40
C VAL A 78 2.64 13.30 -3.24
N ALA A 79 2.85 13.29 -4.56
CA ALA A 79 2.22 14.24 -5.47
C ALA A 79 0.69 14.07 -5.52
N VAL A 80 0.18 12.84 -5.43
CA VAL A 80 -1.26 12.60 -5.23
C VAL A 80 -1.73 13.23 -3.93
N TYR A 81 -1.10 12.92 -2.79
CA TYR A 81 -1.53 13.44 -1.49
C TYR A 81 -1.45 14.96 -1.37
N THR A 82 -0.52 15.60 -2.09
CA THR A 82 -0.41 17.06 -2.14
C THR A 82 -1.50 17.70 -3.02
N GLY A 83 -1.97 16.98 -4.05
CA GLY A 83 -2.88 17.51 -5.07
C GLY A 83 -4.35 17.18 -4.87
N VAL A 84 -4.68 16.17 -4.05
CA VAL A 84 -6.06 15.72 -3.82
C VAL A 84 -6.79 16.55 -2.77
N THR A 85 -8.06 16.81 -3.04
CA THR A 85 -9.01 17.26 -2.03
C THR A 85 -9.69 16.05 -1.37
N LYS A 86 -10.25 16.23 -0.17
CA LYS A 86 -10.99 15.15 0.53
C LYS A 86 -12.14 14.59 -0.32
N ASP A 87 -12.81 15.43 -1.10
CA ASP A 87 -13.93 15.00 -1.95
C ASP A 87 -13.49 14.12 -3.13
N GLU A 88 -12.20 14.16 -3.51
CA GLU A 88 -11.64 13.33 -4.58
C GLU A 88 -11.21 11.95 -4.10
N ILE A 89 -10.82 11.82 -2.83
CA ILE A 89 -10.34 10.56 -2.26
C ILE A 89 -10.59 10.49 -0.75
N ASP A 90 -11.67 9.79 -0.34
CA ASP A 90 -12.01 9.55 1.07
C ASP A 90 -12.55 8.12 1.30
N PRO A 91 -11.94 7.31 2.20
CA PRO A 91 -10.62 7.54 2.81
C PRO A 91 -9.49 7.54 1.77
N VAL A 92 -8.46 8.34 2.07
CA VAL A 92 -7.17 8.33 1.36
C VAL A 92 -6.49 6.97 1.59
N PRO A 93 -6.13 6.19 0.54
CA PRO A 93 -5.43 4.94 0.72
C PRO A 93 -4.04 5.16 1.33
N ALA A 94 -3.66 4.32 2.29
CA ALA A 94 -2.27 4.23 2.75
C ALA A 94 -1.44 3.43 1.72
N VAL A 95 -0.14 3.74 1.61
CA VAL A 95 0.80 2.99 0.78
C VAL A 95 1.54 1.97 1.63
N LEU A 96 1.48 0.69 1.25
CA LEU A 96 2.18 -0.40 1.91
C LEU A 96 3.17 -1.03 0.93
N PHE A 97 4.46 -0.91 1.23
CA PHE A 97 5.50 -1.63 0.52
C PHE A 97 5.76 -2.96 1.21
N LEU A 98 5.74 -4.05 0.44
CA LEU A 98 5.99 -5.39 0.93
C LEU A 98 7.28 -5.97 0.37
N ALA A 99 8.11 -6.55 1.24
CA ALA A 99 9.33 -7.26 0.87
C ALA A 99 9.24 -8.76 1.18
N ASP A 100 9.90 -9.57 0.34
CA ASP A 100 10.07 -11.01 0.57
C ASP A 100 11.19 -11.32 1.58
N THR A 101 12.15 -10.40 1.76
CA THR A 101 13.38 -10.65 2.54
C THR A 101 13.67 -9.52 3.52
N ASP A 102 14.40 -9.84 4.61
CA ASP A 102 14.86 -8.85 5.60
C ASP A 102 15.74 -7.77 4.94
N LEU A 103 16.57 -8.16 3.96
CA LEU A 103 17.40 -7.22 3.22
C LEU A 103 16.54 -6.28 2.36
N GLY A 104 15.51 -6.81 1.69
CA GLY A 104 14.54 -6.02 0.94
C GLY A 104 13.81 -5.03 1.84
N LEU A 105 13.36 -5.45 3.03
CA LEU A 105 12.72 -4.60 4.02
C LEU A 105 13.63 -3.43 4.42
N VAL A 106 14.87 -3.73 4.82
CA VAL A 106 15.88 -2.72 5.20
C VAL A 106 16.18 -1.77 4.04
N ASN A 107 16.23 -2.26 2.80
CA ASN A 107 16.44 -1.42 1.63
C ASN A 107 15.27 -0.44 1.42
N LEU A 108 14.03 -0.92 1.48
CA LEU A 108 12.83 -0.09 1.34
C LEU A 108 12.75 0.98 2.43
N GLU A 109 12.99 0.61 3.69
CA GLU A 109 13.06 1.54 4.82
C GLU A 109 14.11 2.63 4.57
N ASN A 110 15.32 2.25 4.14
CA ASN A 110 16.39 3.19 3.81
C ASN A 110 16.04 4.09 2.61
N TYR A 111 15.24 3.60 1.66
CA TYR A 111 14.78 4.40 0.53
C TYR A 111 13.72 5.41 0.93
N MET A 112 12.92 5.13 1.95
CA MET A 112 11.85 6.02 2.43
C MET A 112 12.33 7.03 3.47
N HIS A 113 13.33 6.65 4.27
CA HIS A 113 13.84 7.44 5.38
C HIS A 113 14.14 8.90 4.99
N GLY A 114 13.44 9.83 5.64
CA GLY A 114 13.65 11.27 5.48
C GLY A 114 13.17 11.87 4.14
N LYS A 115 12.45 11.11 3.30
CA LYS A 115 11.97 11.59 1.98
C LYS A 115 10.49 11.96 1.92
N LEU A 116 9.70 11.52 2.90
CA LEU A 116 8.23 11.62 2.86
C LEU A 116 7.68 12.85 3.59
N GLY A 117 8.49 13.49 4.43
CA GLY A 117 8.09 14.70 5.16
C GLY A 117 6.83 14.49 6.00
N GLU A 118 5.84 15.37 5.86
CA GLU A 118 4.57 15.26 6.59
C GLU A 118 3.73 14.04 6.20
N TYR A 119 3.99 13.43 5.04
CA TYR A 119 3.23 12.29 4.52
C TYR A 119 3.74 10.93 5.03
N GLU A 120 4.80 10.89 5.85
CA GLU A 120 5.42 9.65 6.32
C GLU A 120 4.42 8.69 6.98
N HIS A 121 3.40 9.22 7.66
CA HIS A 121 2.32 8.44 8.30
C HIS A 121 1.39 7.69 7.32
N LEU A 122 1.41 8.04 6.02
CA LEU A 122 0.63 7.37 4.98
C LEU A 122 1.37 6.19 4.37
N PHE A 123 2.64 5.98 4.72
CA PHE A 123 3.45 4.92 4.15
C PHE A 123 3.90 3.95 5.23
N SER A 124 3.90 2.67 4.90
CA SER A 124 4.44 1.60 5.73
C SER A 124 5.24 0.61 4.88
N VAL A 125 6.14 -0.09 5.55
CA VAL A 125 6.95 -1.17 4.97
C VAL A 125 6.73 -2.41 5.82
N ASP A 126 6.55 -3.55 5.18
CA ASP A 126 6.34 -4.80 5.89
C ASP A 126 6.84 -6.02 5.10
N HIS A 127 6.96 -7.16 5.77
CA HIS A 127 7.15 -8.44 5.09
C HIS A 127 5.85 -8.89 4.42
N ILE A 128 5.94 -9.51 3.24
CA ILE A 128 4.78 -10.16 2.63
C ILE A 128 4.16 -11.16 3.59
N GLU A 129 4.96 -11.92 4.33
CA GLU A 129 4.41 -12.86 5.32
C GLU A 129 3.89 -12.11 6.56
N GLY A 130 2.62 -12.33 6.89
CA GLY A 130 1.99 -11.86 8.11
C GLY A 130 1.63 -10.37 8.16
N PHE A 131 1.83 -9.57 7.09
CA PHE A 131 1.47 -8.14 7.13
C PHE A 131 0.00 -7.93 7.46
N ALA A 132 -0.86 -8.83 6.97
CA ALA A 132 -2.30 -8.71 7.14
C ALA A 132 -2.67 -8.65 8.62
N ASP A 133 -2.01 -9.41 9.49
CA ASP A 133 -2.24 -9.42 10.94
C ASP A 133 -1.77 -8.12 11.63
N ARG A 134 -0.96 -7.30 10.95
CA ARG A 134 -0.41 -6.02 11.46
C ARG A 134 -1.21 -4.79 11.04
N LEU A 135 -2.16 -4.93 10.10
CA LEU A 135 -3.05 -3.84 9.70
C LEU A 135 -3.98 -3.44 10.86
N LYS A 136 -4.03 -2.14 11.14
CA LYS A 136 -4.79 -1.54 12.25
C LYS A 136 -5.84 -0.57 11.74
#